data_AF-A0A6J6S4S9-F1
#
_entry.id   AF-A0A6J6S4S9-F1
#
_cell.length_a   1.000
_cell.length_b   1.000
_cell.length_c   1.000
_cell.angle_alpha   90.00
_cell.angle_beta   90.00
_cell.angle_gamma   90.00
#
_symmetry.space_group_name_H-M   'P 1'
#
loop_
_entity.id
_entity.type
_entity.pdbx_description
1 polymer ?
#
loop_
_entity_poly.entity_id
_entity_poly.type
_entity_poly.pdbx_seq_one_letter_code
_entity_poly.pdbx_strand_id
1 'polypeptide(L)' 'MGPPYPTAVNINTRLDEVIDEFANNRGSSIIVVDEKNKPVGRILADDLVDALASVSETQGFAQGSGAL' A
#
# COMPACT_ATOMS: atom_id res chain seq x y z
N MET A 1 -1.26 29.60 -8.32
CA MET A 1 -1.34 28.70 -7.15
C MET A 1 -1.32 27.27 -7.68
N GLY A 2 -0.12 26.69 -7.80
CA GLY A 2 0.03 25.27 -8.17
C GLY A 2 0.23 24.48 -6.89
N PRO A 3 -0.74 23.67 -6.46
CA PRO A 3 -0.66 22.97 -5.18
C PRO A 3 0.33 21.79 -5.28
N PRO A 4 0.84 21.26 -4.16
CA PRO A 4 1.21 19.86 -4.16
C PRO A 4 -0.09 19.08 -4.45
N TYR A 5 -0.17 18.49 -5.64
CA TYR A 5 -1.26 17.58 -5.95
C TYR A 5 -1.13 16.36 -5.04
N PRO A 6 -2.26 15.78 -4.59
CA PRO A 6 -2.19 14.50 -3.89
C PRO A 6 -1.49 13.48 -4.80
N THR A 7 -0.57 12.70 -4.24
CA THR A 7 0.04 11.57 -4.98
C THR A 7 -1.05 10.60 -5.35
N ALA A 8 -1.02 10.13 -6.60
CA ALA A 8 -1.97 9.17 -7.13
C ALA A 8 -1.25 7.98 -7.77
N VAL A 9 -1.75 6.78 -7.51
CA VAL A 9 -1.24 5.52 -8.07
C VAL A 9 -2.36 4.81 -8.82
N ASN A 10 -1.99 3.93 -9.76
CA ASN A 10 -2.96 3.14 -10.48
C ASN A 10 -3.45 1.96 -9.61
N ILE A 11 -4.68 1.49 -9.85
CA ILE A 11 -5.23 0.32 -9.15
C ILE A 11 -4.41 -0.96 -9.33
N ASN A 12 -3.60 -1.05 -10.40
CA ASN A 12 -2.72 -2.18 -10.67
C ASN A 12 -1.29 -1.96 -10.16
N THR A 13 -0.99 -0.82 -9.53
CA THR A 13 0.33 -0.53 -8.96
C THR A 13 0.65 -1.53 -7.84
N ARG A 14 1.89 -2.05 -7.85
CA ARG A 14 2.31 -3.05 -6.86
C ARG A 14 2.52 -2.40 -5.49
N LEU A 15 2.32 -3.18 -4.43
CA LEU A 15 2.38 -2.69 -3.05
C LEU A 15 3.74 -2.07 -2.68
N ASP A 16 4.85 -2.62 -3.18
CA ASP A 16 6.19 -2.05 -2.98
C ASP A 16 6.34 -0.65 -3.56
N GLU A 17 5.84 -0.43 -4.78
CA GLU A 17 5.84 0.91 -5.39
C GLU A 17 4.92 1.89 -4.63
N VAL A 18 3.76 1.41 -4.14
CA VAL A 18 2.87 2.25 -3.31
C VAL A 18 3.57 2.67 -2.02
N ILE A 19 4.35 1.79 -1.39
CA ILE A 19 5.10 2.09 -0.17
C ILE A 19 6.16 3.17 -0.44
N ASP A 20 6.89 3.07 -1.56
CA ASP A 20 7.87 4.08 -1.95
C ASP A 20 7.22 5.44 -2.20
N GLU A 21 6.10 5.48 -2.92
CA GLU A 21 5.33 6.70 -3.15
C GLU A 21 4.82 7.30 -1.83
N PHE A 22 4.42 6.45 -0.88
CA PHE A 22 3.92 6.88 0.43
C PHE A 22 5.05 7.43 1.30
N ALA A 23 6.24 6.82 1.26
CA ALA A 23 7.41 7.30 1.98
C ALA A 23 7.91 8.65 1.43
N ASN A 24 7.80 8.85 0.11
CA ASN A 24 8.18 10.09 -0.56
C ASN A 24 7.15 11.22 -0.37
N ASN A 25 5.88 10.88 -0.16
CA ASN A 25 4.83 11.85 0.12
C ASN A 25 4.68 12.06 1.64
N ARG A 26 5.04 13.25 2.16
CA ARG A 26 4.76 13.62 3.56
C ARG A 26 3.26 13.77 3.90
N GLY A 27 2.39 13.55 2.93
CA GLY A 27 0.95 13.55 3.06
C GLY A 27 0.44 12.18 3.52
N SER A 28 -0.61 12.20 4.34
CA SER A 28 -1.14 11.00 5.00
C SER A 28 -1.97 10.08 4.09
N SER A 29 -1.94 10.26 2.77
CA SER A 29 -2.79 9.49 1.86
C SER A 29 -2.35 9.52 0.40
N ILE A 30 -2.60 8.41 -0.30
CA ILE A 30 -2.44 8.27 -1.75
C ILE A 30 -3.80 8.01 -2.39
N ILE A 31 -4.10 8.69 -3.50
CA ILE A 31 -5.33 8.45 -4.28
C ILE A 31 -5.11 7.28 -5.23
N VAL A 32 -6.08 6.35 -5.28
CA VAL A 32 -6.05 5.25 -6.25
C VAL A 32 -6.93 5.64 -7.43
N VAL A 33 -6.38 5.54 -8.63
CA VAL A 33 -7.09 5.84 -9.88
C VAL A 33 -7.18 4.61 -10.79
N ASP A 34 -8.23 4.56 -11.60
CA ASP A 34 -8.35 3.59 -12.69
C ASP A 34 -7.56 4.01 -13.94
N GLU A 35 -7.64 3.21 -15.01
CA GLU A 35 -7.01 3.47 -16.31
C GLU A 35 -7.47 4.78 -16.98
N LYS A 36 -8.65 5.30 -16.60
CA LYS A 36 -9.21 6.57 -17.10
C LYS A 36 -8.84 7.76 -16.22
N ASN A 37 -7.92 7.58 -15.26
CA ASN A 37 -7.56 8.56 -14.23
C ASN A 37 -8.73 8.97 -13.33
N LYS A 38 -9.75 8.11 -13.22
CA LYS A 38 -10.87 8.35 -12.32
C LYS A 38 -10.50 7.86 -10.93
N PRO A 39 -10.67 8.66 -9.86
CA PRO A 39 -10.44 8.20 -8.50
C PRO A 39 -11.44 7.09 -8.16
N VAL A 40 -10.89 5.93 -7.80
CA VAL A 40 -11.65 4.75 -7.37
C VAL A 40 -11.54 4.51 -5.87
N GLY A 41 -10.52 5.06 -5.24
CA GLY A 41 -10.31 4.91 -3.80
C GLY A 41 -9.14 5.74 -3.29
N ARG A 42 -8.74 5.46 -2.05
CA ARG A 42 -7.62 6.08 -1.37
C ARG A 42 -6.99 5.07 -0.43
N ILE A 43 -5.68 5.15 -0.31
CA ILE A 43 -4.85 4.37 0.61
C ILE A 43 -4.35 5.31 1.70
N LEU A 44 -4.55 4.93 2.95
CA LEU A 44 -4.05 5.61 4.14
C LEU A 44 -2.87 4.84 4.77
N ALA A 45 -2.24 5.44 5.78
CA ALA A 45 -1.08 4.83 6.44
C ALA A 45 -1.45 3.54 7.20
N ASP A 46 -2.63 3.51 7.83
CA ASP A 46 -3.19 2.34 8.52
C ASP A 46 -3.52 1.20 7.54
N ASP A 47 -4.08 1.52 6.36
CA ASP A 47 -4.32 0.51 5.31
C ASP A 47 -3.01 -0.21 4.91
N LEU A 48 -1.89 0.52 4.83
CA LEU A 48 -0.57 -0.06 4.53
C LEU A 48 -0.06 -0.95 5.67
N VAL A 49 -0.28 -0.56 6.93
CA VAL A 49 0.10 -1.37 8.10
C VAL A 49 -0.67 -2.68 8.11
N ASP A 50 -1.98 -2.64 7.87
CA ASP A 50 -2.84 -3.82 7.82
C ASP A 50 -2.44 -4.76 6.67
N ALA A 51 -2.16 -4.21 5.50
CA ALA A 51 -1.69 -4.99 4.35
C ALA A 51 -0.36 -5.69 4.65
N LEU A 52 0.62 -4.99 5.23
CA LEU A 52 1.92 -5.58 5.59
C LEU A 52 1.83 -6.63 6.70
N ALA A 53 0.93 -6.44 7.67
CA ALA A 53 0.66 -7.43 8.71
C ALA A 53 0.12 -8.73 8.12
N SER A 54 -0.81 -8.64 7.15
CA SER A 54 -1.41 -9.81 6.47
C SER A 54 -0.39 -10.60 5.63
N VAL A 55 0.57 -9.91 5.02
CA VAL A 55 1.66 -10.55 4.25
C VAL A 55 2.61 -11.32 5.18
N SER A 56 2.82 -10.82 6.40
CA SER A 56 3.70 -11.44 7.39
C SER A 56 3.11 -12.72 7.99
N GLU A 57 1.79 -12.79 8.21
CA GLU A 57 1.11 -14.04 8.61
C GLU A 57 1.25 -15.14 7.53
N THR A 58 1.26 -14.75 6.26
CA THR A 58 1.42 -15.69 5.13
C THR A 58 2.83 -16.29 5.05
N GLN A 59 3.85 -15.63 5.62
CA GLN A 59 5.24 -16.10 5.58
C GLN A 59 5.68 -16.92 6.80
N GLY A 60 4.81 -17.09 7.80
CA GLY A 60 5.24 -17.64 9.08
C GLY A 60 4.30 -18.61 9.74
N PHE A 61 4.04 -19.79 9.14
CA PHE A 61 3.85 -21.05 9.90
C PHE A 61 4.23 -22.27 9.05
N ALA A 62 5.51 -22.38 8.67
CA ALA A 62 6.08 -23.72 8.51
C ALA A 62 6.11 -24.35 9.91
N GLN A 63 5.05 -25.07 10.28
CA GLN A 63 5.02 -25.92 11.48
C GLN A 63 6.21 -26.88 11.39
N GLY A 64 7.26 -26.59 12.15
CA GLY A 64 8.33 -27.53 12.42
C GLY A 64 7.71 -28.78 13.05
N SER A 65 7.55 -29.82 12.25
CA SER A 65 7.41 -31.18 12.77
C SER A 65 8.78 -31.59 13.31
N GLY A 66 8.97 -31.53 14.62
CA GLY A 66 10.20 -31.99 15.25
C GLY A 66 10.24 -31.76 16.76
N ALA A 67 10.32 -32.88 17.49
CA ALA A 67 10.51 -33.04 18.94
C ALA A 67 9.23 -32.84 19.79
N LEU A 68 8.77 -33.78 20.62
CA LEU A 68 9.41 -34.91 21.33
C LEU A 68 8.50 -36.15 21.34
#